data_AF-A0A7L9BX93-F1
#
_entry.id   AF-A0A7L9BX93-F1
#
_cell.length_a   1.000
_cell.length_b   1.000
_cell.length_c   1.000
_cell.angle_alpha   90.00
_cell.angle_beta   90.00
_cell.angle_gamma   90.00
#
_symmetry.space_group_name_H-M   'P 1'
#
loop_
_entity.id
_entity.type
_entity.pdbx_description
1 polymer ?
#
loop_
_entity_poly.entity_id
_entity_poly.type
_entity_poly.pdbx_seq_one_letter_code
_entity_poly.pdbx_strand_id
1 'polypeptide(L)'
;MQNGVSPSRDVHADLLEERRIYYEGIALFNEGQFFEAHDTWEEAWNLTRDRRRERFYRALIQSSVVLELLRRGRAVGVRQVFVTSQELFEGLPETFMGLLIPRHIDHVRRAIEPALVDLETRHIQIDPARLFRIELEYDPFSESRNGEAAELPR
;
A
#
# COMPACT_ATOMS: atom_id res chain seq x y z
N MET A 1 2.47 44.31 13.45
CA MET A 1 2.87 43.28 12.47
C MET A 1 3.15 42.01 13.27
N GLN A 2 2.19 41.08 13.36
CA GLN A 2 2.38 39.85 14.12
C GLN A 2 2.92 38.77 13.20
N ASN A 3 4.06 38.21 13.61
CA ASN A 3 4.79 37.14 12.95
C ASN A 3 3.94 35.86 12.89
N GLY A 4 3.64 35.39 11.69
CA GLY A 4 3.05 34.06 11.44
C GLY A 4 4.10 33.12 10.87
N VAL A 5 5.10 32.73 11.67
CA VAL A 5 5.89 31.53 11.35
C VAL A 5 5.02 30.35 11.79
N SER A 6 4.34 29.72 10.84
CA SER A 6 3.68 28.42 11.05
C SER A 6 4.66 27.47 11.75
N PRO A 7 4.22 26.68 12.74
CA PRO A 7 5.13 25.80 13.47
C PRO A 7 5.75 24.83 12.46
N SER A 8 7.08 24.82 12.40
CA SER A 8 7.85 23.86 11.61
C SER A 8 7.45 22.46 12.09
N ARG A 9 6.68 21.74 11.25
CA ARG A 9 6.25 20.36 11.53
C ARG A 9 7.50 19.52 11.81
N ASP A 10 7.54 18.85 12.96
CA ASP A 10 8.70 18.05 13.36
C ASP A 10 8.80 16.82 12.44
N VAL A 11 9.77 16.89 11.52
CA VAL A 11 10.02 15.85 10.52
C VAL A 11 10.31 14.50 11.18
N HIS A 12 10.96 14.50 12.35
CA HIS A 12 11.25 13.25 13.05
C HIS A 12 9.99 12.61 13.62
N ALA A 13 9.11 13.42 14.21
CA ALA A 13 7.81 12.95 14.69
C ALA A 13 6.92 12.44 13.54
N ASP A 14 6.89 13.17 12.41
CA ASP A 14 6.15 12.75 11.21
C ASP A 14 6.67 11.39 10.67
N LEU A 15 8.00 11.16 10.69
CA LEU A 15 8.59 9.90 10.24
C LEU A 15 8.35 8.71 11.18
N LEU A 16 8.37 8.94 12.50
CA LEU A 16 7.99 7.92 13.47
C LEU A 16 6.52 7.52 13.31
N GLU A 17 5.66 8.51 13.07
CA GLU A 17 4.24 8.27 12.85
C GLU A 17 3.98 7.56 11.52
N GLU A 18 4.66 7.98 10.44
CA GLU A 18 4.62 7.28 9.14
C GLU A 18 5.05 5.81 9.30
N ARG A 19 6.13 5.55 10.06
CA ARG A 19 6.57 4.18 10.37
C ARG A 19 5.48 3.37 11.06
N ARG A 20 4.89 3.93 12.12
CA ARG A 20 3.85 3.27 12.91
C ARG A 20 2.66 2.89 12.02
N ILE A 21 2.16 3.86 11.25
CA ILE A 21 1.03 3.71 10.33
C ILE A 21 1.35 2.70 9.22
N TYR A 22 2.55 2.75 8.65
CA TYR A 22 2.97 1.81 7.61
C TYR A 22 2.86 0.36 8.06
N TYR A 23 3.43 0.05 9.24
CA TYR A 23 3.38 -1.30 9.80
C TYR A 23 1.99 -1.71 10.26
N GLU A 24 1.19 -0.79 10.80
CA GLU A 24 -0.21 -1.04 11.16
C GLU A 24 -1.02 -1.44 9.92
N GLY A 25 -0.89 -0.71 8.81
CA GLY A 25 -1.57 -1.05 7.56
C GLY A 25 -1.13 -2.41 7.00
N ILE A 26 0.15 -2.79 7.14
CA ILE A 26 0.61 -4.15 6.78
C ILE A 26 -0.05 -5.22 7.64
N ALA A 27 -0.17 -4.99 8.95
CA ALA A 27 -0.82 -5.93 9.85
C ALA A 27 -2.29 -6.12 9.47
N LEU A 28 -3.03 -5.02 9.28
CA LEU A 28 -4.43 -5.02 8.84
C LEU A 28 -4.60 -5.72 7.49
N PHE A 29 -3.74 -5.42 6.51
CA PHE A 29 -3.76 -6.06 5.19
C PHE A 29 -3.57 -7.57 5.32
N ASN A 30 -2.60 -8.00 6.13
CA ASN A 30 -2.28 -9.41 6.37
C ASN A 30 -3.39 -10.16 7.13
N GLU A 31 -4.26 -9.45 7.84
CA GLU A 31 -5.45 -10.00 8.50
C GLU A 31 -6.69 -9.99 7.60
N GLY A 32 -6.59 -9.46 6.37
CA GLY A 32 -7.74 -9.35 5.45
C GLY A 32 -8.62 -8.13 5.69
N GLN A 33 -8.20 -7.22 6.56
CA GLN A 33 -8.88 -5.96 6.86
C GLN A 33 -8.46 -4.91 5.82
N PHE A 34 -8.80 -5.15 4.54
CA PHE A 34 -8.30 -4.34 3.43
C PHE A 34 -8.85 -2.92 3.43
N PHE A 35 -10.08 -2.72 3.88
CA PHE A 35 -10.66 -1.38 3.99
C PHE A 35 -9.94 -0.56 5.08
N GLU A 36 -9.67 -1.19 6.21
CA GLU A 36 -8.94 -0.59 7.32
C GLU A 36 -7.49 -0.31 6.93
N ALA A 37 -6.81 -1.25 6.27
CA ALA A 37 -5.46 -1.03 5.74
C ALA A 37 -5.38 0.13 4.72
N HIS A 38 -6.41 0.26 3.88
CA HIS A 38 -6.58 1.40 2.98
C HIS A 38 -6.61 2.72 3.76
N ASP A 39 -7.50 2.84 4.73
CA ASP A 39 -7.68 4.07 5.52
C ASP A 39 -6.38 4.42 6.27
N THR A 40 -5.75 3.42 6.89
CA THR A 40 -4.46 3.60 7.58
C THR A 40 -3.39 4.12 6.62
N TRP A 41 -3.23 3.54 5.42
CA TRP A 41 -2.21 4.02 4.48
C TRP A 41 -2.54 5.38 3.84
N GLU A 42 -3.80 5.81 3.79
CA GLU A 42 -4.13 7.20 3.42
C GLU A 42 -3.52 8.21 4.41
N GLU A 43 -3.46 7.89 5.70
CA GLU A 43 -2.80 8.74 6.70
C GLU A 43 -1.29 8.87 6.42
N ALA A 44 -0.61 7.75 6.14
CA ALA A 44 0.82 7.77 5.79
C ALA A 44 1.09 8.55 4.49
N TRP A 45 0.21 8.41 3.50
CA TRP A 45 0.26 9.22 2.28
C TRP A 45 0.17 10.72 2.58
N ASN A 46 -0.74 11.14 3.48
CA ASN A 46 -0.90 12.55 3.86
C ASN A 46 0.31 13.13 4.62
N LEU A 47 1.11 12.28 5.29
CA LEU A 47 2.36 12.68 5.95
C LEU A 47 3.54 12.77 4.96
N THR A 48 3.48 11.98 3.89
CA THR A 48 4.57 11.84 2.92
C THR A 48 4.74 13.09 2.05
N ARG A 49 6.00 13.51 1.87
CA ARG A 49 6.39 14.59 0.93
C ARG A 49 7.21 14.09 -0.26
N ASP A 50 7.76 12.89 -0.17
CA ASP A 50 8.52 12.27 -1.24
C ASP A 50 7.59 11.71 -2.33
N ARG A 51 7.86 12.06 -3.59
CA ARG A 51 7.00 11.69 -4.72
C ARG A 51 7.04 10.19 -5.06
N ARG A 52 8.08 9.46 -4.66
CA ARG A 52 8.15 8.01 -4.88
C ARG A 52 7.35 7.28 -3.80
N ARG A 53 7.50 7.67 -2.52
CA ARG A 53 6.65 7.20 -1.42
C ARG A 53 5.18 7.51 -1.66
N GLU A 54 4.86 8.72 -2.13
CA GLU A 54 3.50 9.11 -2.49
C GLU A 54 2.89 8.13 -3.50
N ARG A 55 3.61 7.84 -4.59
CA ARG A 55 3.18 6.86 -5.59
C ARG A 55 3.04 5.46 -5.01
N PHE A 56 3.99 5.05 -4.18
CA PHE A 56 3.98 3.75 -3.51
C PHE A 56 2.76 3.58 -2.60
N TYR A 57 2.46 4.54 -1.72
CA TYR A 57 1.28 4.47 -0.86
C TYR A 57 -0.01 4.42 -1.69
N ARG A 58 -0.14 5.26 -2.72
CA ARG A 58 -1.29 5.20 -3.62
C ARG A 58 -1.43 3.84 -4.30
N ALA A 59 -0.33 3.18 -4.65
CA ALA A 59 -0.34 1.84 -5.24
C ALA A 59 -0.78 0.77 -4.23
N LEU A 60 -0.33 0.85 -2.98
CA LEU A 60 -0.77 -0.02 -1.88
C LEU A 60 -2.25 0.16 -1.54
N ILE A 61 -2.70 1.41 -1.42
CA ILE A 61 -4.10 1.80 -1.21
C ILE A 61 -4.98 1.19 -2.30
N GLN A 62 -4.60 1.33 -3.58
CA GLN A 62 -5.35 0.72 -4.67
C GLN A 62 -5.30 -0.81 -4.65
N SER A 63 -4.18 -1.42 -4.25
CA SER A 63 -4.09 -2.87 -4.04
C SER A 63 -5.09 -3.35 -2.97
N SER A 64 -5.23 -2.62 -1.86
CA SER A 64 -6.24 -2.89 -0.85
C SER A 64 -7.67 -2.77 -1.40
N VAL A 65 -7.94 -1.74 -2.20
CA VAL A 65 -9.26 -1.58 -2.85
C VAL A 65 -9.57 -2.74 -3.80
N VAL A 66 -8.59 -3.21 -4.57
CA VAL A 66 -8.75 -4.37 -5.47
C VAL A 66 -9.20 -5.60 -4.68
N LEU A 67 -8.55 -5.90 -3.56
CA LEU A 67 -8.88 -7.06 -2.74
C LEU A 67 -10.21 -6.89 -1.98
N GLU A 68 -10.54 -5.66 -1.58
CA GLU A 68 -11.84 -5.36 -0.97
C GLU A 68 -13.00 -5.51 -1.98
N LEU A 69 -12.79 -5.07 -3.23
CA LEU A 69 -13.76 -5.28 -4.31
C LEU A 69 -13.93 -6.76 -4.62
N LEU A 70 -12.85 -7.53 -4.65
CA LEU A 70 -12.88 -8.99 -4.78
C LEU A 70 -13.68 -9.63 -3.65
N ARG A 71 -13.39 -9.27 -2.39
CA ARG A 71 -14.11 -9.74 -1.19
C ARG A 71 -15.63 -9.46 -1.27
N ARG A 72 -16.00 -8.32 -1.85
CA ARG A 72 -17.40 -7.90 -2.07
C ARG A 72 -18.04 -8.47 -3.34
N GLY A 73 -17.33 -9.29 -4.13
CA GLY A 73 -17.83 -9.87 -5.39
C GLY A 73 -17.98 -8.87 -6.54
N ARG A 74 -17.29 -7.73 -6.50
CA ARG A 74 -17.41 -6.64 -7.48
C ARG A 74 -16.36 -6.73 -8.60
N ALA A 75 -16.42 -7.80 -9.39
CA ALA A 75 -15.43 -8.14 -10.42
C ALA A 75 -15.13 -7.03 -11.44
N VAL A 76 -16.14 -6.23 -11.85
CA VAL A 76 -15.94 -5.13 -12.82
C VAL A 76 -14.96 -4.08 -12.29
N GLY A 77 -15.09 -3.71 -11.01
CA GLY A 77 -14.21 -2.72 -10.38
C GLY A 77 -12.79 -3.24 -10.15
N VAL A 78 -12.66 -4.54 -9.86
CA VAL A 78 -11.37 -5.22 -9.62
C VAL A 78 -10.40 -4.98 -10.77
N ARG A 79 -10.82 -5.22 -12.02
CA ARG A 79 -9.94 -5.08 -13.19
C ARG A 79 -9.44 -3.64 -13.36
N GLN A 80 -10.33 -2.66 -13.26
CA GLN A 80 -9.98 -1.25 -13.50
C GLN A 80 -8.97 -0.75 -12.47
N VAL A 81 -9.23 -1.00 -11.18
CA VAL A 81 -8.34 -0.54 -10.10
C VAL A 81 -7.02 -1.30 -10.10
N PHE A 82 -7.02 -2.58 -10.48
CA PHE A 82 -5.79 -3.36 -10.58
C PHE A 82 -4.83 -2.80 -11.63
N VAL A 83 -5.33 -2.43 -12.82
CA VAL A 83 -4.50 -1.83 -13.86
C VAL A 83 -3.88 -0.52 -13.37
N THR A 84 -4.67 0.38 -12.79
CA THR A 84 -4.17 1.67 -12.29
C THR A 84 -3.20 1.50 -11.12
N SER A 85 -3.34 0.44 -10.31
CA SER A 85 -2.39 0.16 -9.22
C SER A 85 -1.01 -0.23 -9.75
N GLN A 86 -0.94 -0.96 -10.86
CA GLN A 86 0.32 -1.36 -11.48
C GLN A 86 1.06 -0.14 -12.06
N GLU A 87 0.33 0.73 -12.77
CA GLU A 87 0.87 1.98 -13.33
C GLU A 87 1.52 2.87 -12.26
N LEU A 88 1.05 2.81 -11.01
CA LEU A 88 1.65 3.56 -9.90
C LEU A 88 2.96 2.94 -9.40
N PHE A 89 3.11 1.62 -9.50
CA PHE A 89 4.37 0.93 -9.20
C PHE A 89 5.41 1.08 -10.31
N GLU A 90 5.00 1.42 -11.54
CA GLU A 90 5.91 1.61 -12.67
C GLU A 90 6.96 2.71 -12.39
N GLY A 91 8.22 2.36 -12.66
CA GLY A 91 9.35 3.25 -12.44
C GLY A 91 9.80 3.41 -10.99
N LEU A 92 9.18 2.69 -10.04
CA LEU A 92 9.78 2.48 -8.71
C LEU A 92 10.86 1.39 -8.76
N PRO A 93 11.83 1.41 -7.83
CA PRO A 93 12.79 0.31 -7.67
C PRO A 93 12.08 -1.03 -7.43
N GLU A 94 12.70 -2.13 -7.86
CA GLU A 94 12.11 -3.49 -7.76
C GLU A 94 11.67 -3.84 -6.33
N THR A 95 12.49 -3.49 -5.34
CA THR A 95 12.10 -3.47 -3.94
C THR A 95 12.09 -2.03 -3.47
N PHE A 96 10.96 -1.55 -2.95
CA PHE A 96 10.83 -0.19 -2.48
C PHE A 96 10.03 -0.18 -1.18
N MET A 97 10.48 0.62 -0.20
CA MET A 97 9.91 0.61 1.16
C MET A 97 9.87 -0.81 1.75
N GLY A 98 10.87 -1.65 1.46
CA GLY A 98 10.92 -3.04 1.92
C GLY A 98 10.00 -4.00 1.16
N LEU A 99 9.07 -3.53 0.33
CA LEU A 99 8.17 -4.40 -0.44
C LEU A 99 8.83 -4.83 -1.76
N LEU A 100 8.90 -6.15 -2.01
CA LEU A 100 9.25 -6.68 -3.34
C LEU A 100 8.05 -6.51 -4.28
N ILE A 101 8.07 -5.47 -5.11
CA ILE A 101 6.92 -5.04 -5.92
C ILE A 101 6.47 -6.13 -6.91
N PRO A 102 7.34 -6.80 -7.69
CA PRO A 102 6.90 -7.83 -8.62
C PRO A 102 6.18 -8.99 -7.93
N ARG A 103 6.64 -9.40 -6.74
CA ARG A 103 5.99 -10.44 -5.94
C ARG A 103 4.61 -9.99 -5.48
N HIS A 104 4.48 -8.76 -4.99
CA HIS A 104 3.19 -8.20 -4.58
C HIS A 104 2.18 -8.15 -5.75
N ILE A 105 2.61 -7.65 -6.91
CA ILE A 105 1.76 -7.60 -8.11
C ILE A 105 1.34 -9.01 -8.54
N ASP A 106 2.27 -9.98 -8.55
CA ASP A 106 1.95 -11.36 -8.92
C ASP A 106 0.95 -12.00 -7.95
N HIS A 107 1.09 -11.75 -6.66
CA HIS A 107 0.15 -12.22 -5.64
C HIS A 107 -1.25 -11.63 -5.83
N VAL A 108 -1.37 -10.31 -6.01
CA VAL A 108 -2.66 -9.65 -6.27
C VAL A 108 -3.28 -10.18 -7.57
N ARG A 109 -2.47 -10.33 -8.63
CA ARG A 109 -2.91 -10.88 -9.92
C ARG A 109 -3.53 -12.27 -9.77
N ARG A 110 -2.84 -13.18 -9.08
CA ARG A 110 -3.33 -14.55 -8.82
C ARG A 110 -4.60 -14.55 -7.98
N ALA A 111 -4.70 -13.63 -7.02
CA ALA A 111 -5.89 -13.51 -6.19
C ALA A 111 -7.14 -13.13 -6.98
N ILE A 112 -7.00 -12.25 -7.97
CA ILE A 112 -8.13 -11.77 -8.76
C ILE A 112 -8.41 -12.61 -10.01
N GLU A 113 -7.46 -13.45 -10.45
CA GLU A 113 -7.56 -14.25 -11.67
C GLU A 113 -8.88 -15.03 -11.77
N PRO A 114 -9.38 -15.72 -10.73
CA PRO A 114 -10.69 -16.39 -10.78
C PRO A 114 -11.84 -15.43 -11.08
N ALA A 115 -11.82 -14.23 -10.48
CA ALA A 115 -12.86 -13.22 -10.69
C ALA A 115 -12.75 -12.52 -12.06
N LEU A 116 -11.60 -12.55 -12.71
CA LEU A 116 -11.42 -12.05 -14.07
C LEU A 116 -11.89 -13.07 -15.12
N VAL A 117 -11.75 -14.36 -14.85
CA VAL A 117 -12.19 -15.45 -15.74
C VAL A 117 -13.70 -15.66 -15.64
N ASP A 118 -14.28 -15.53 -14.44
CA ASP A 118 -15.68 -15.84 -14.18
C ASP A 118 -16.54 -14.57 -13.99
N LEU A 119 -16.64 -13.77 -15.06
CA LEU A 119 -17.56 -12.63 -15.12
C LEU A 119 -19.04 -13.06 -15.17
N GLU A 120 -19.33 -14.37 -15.28
CA GLU A 120 -20.66 -14.92 -15.50
C GLU A 120 -21.37 -15.37 -14.20
N THR A 121 -20.67 -15.93 -13.21
CA THR A 121 -21.33 -16.50 -11.99
C THR A 121 -21.65 -15.50 -10.88
N ARG A 122 -21.19 -14.25 -10.98
CA ARG A 122 -21.52 -13.10 -10.12
C ARG A 122 -21.27 -13.23 -8.61
N HIS A 123 -20.78 -14.34 -8.07
CA HIS A 123 -20.56 -14.51 -6.64
C HIS A 123 -19.32 -15.37 -6.36
N ILE A 124 -18.13 -14.80 -6.55
CA ILE A 124 -16.89 -15.37 -6.01
C ILE A 124 -16.59 -14.69 -4.68
N GLN A 125 -16.82 -15.40 -3.57
CA GLN A 125 -16.32 -15.02 -2.25
C GLN A 125 -14.99 -15.74 -2.02
N ILE A 126 -13.90 -15.15 -2.49
CA ILE A 126 -12.56 -15.56 -2.10
C ILE A 126 -12.16 -14.73 -0.89
N ASP A 127 -11.62 -15.38 0.14
CA ASP A 127 -10.95 -14.72 1.27
C ASP A 127 -9.51 -14.39 0.85
N PRO A 128 -9.21 -13.15 0.43
CA PRO A 128 -7.92 -12.82 -0.15
C PRO A 128 -6.80 -12.83 0.88
N ALA A 129 -7.12 -12.72 2.18
CA ALA A 129 -6.16 -12.77 3.28
C ALA A 129 -5.47 -14.13 3.40
N ARG A 130 -6.15 -15.19 2.94
CA ARG A 130 -5.60 -16.55 2.93
C ARG A 130 -4.68 -16.81 1.73
N LEU A 131 -4.63 -15.89 0.76
CA LEU A 131 -3.90 -16.12 -0.48
C LEU A 131 -2.44 -15.71 -0.37
N PHE A 132 -2.16 -14.60 0.31
CA PHE A 132 -0.80 -14.14 0.55
C PHE A 132 -0.75 -13.12 1.68
N ARG A 133 0.47 -12.90 2.17
CA ARG A 133 0.80 -11.85 3.13
C ARG A 133 1.87 -10.95 2.53
N ILE A 134 1.86 -9.69 2.92
CA ILE A 134 2.96 -8.77 2.74
C ILE A 134 4.06 -9.16 3.72
N GLU A 135 5.21 -9.49 3.15
CA GLU A 135 6.48 -9.70 3.84
C GLU A 135 7.49 -8.71 3.27
N LEU A 136 8.19 -8.00 4.16
CA LEU A 136 9.19 -7.01 3.79
C LEU A 136 10.58 -7.63 3.72
N GLU A 137 11.34 -7.26 2.69
CA GLU A 137 12.74 -7.64 2.49
C GLU A 137 13.70 -6.91 3.46
N TYR A 138 13.29 -5.76 3.99
CA TYR A 138 14.00 -4.98 4.99
C TYR A 138 13.06 -3.99 5.69
N ASP A 139 13.48 -3.43 6.82
CA ASP A 139 12.80 -2.31 7.47
C ASP A 139 13.21 -0.99 6.79
N PRO A 140 12.31 -0.33 6.04
CA PRO A 140 12.66 0.86 5.26
C PRO A 140 12.85 2.13 6.11
N PHE A 141 12.49 2.11 7.39
CA PHE A 141 12.65 3.22 8.32
C PHE A 141 13.91 3.07 9.20
N SER A 142 14.45 1.86 9.29
CA SER A 142 15.73 1.57 9.96
C SER A 142 16.91 1.46 8.97
N GLU A 143 16.65 1.00 7.75
CA GLU A 143 17.66 0.81 6.69
C GLU A 143 17.11 1.26 5.33
N SER A 144 17.14 2.56 5.02
CA SER A 144 16.78 3.05 3.68
C SER A 144 17.82 2.57 2.66
N ARG A 145 17.37 1.83 1.64
CA ARG A 145 18.23 1.18 0.64
C ARG A 145 18.09 1.76 -0.77
N ASN A 146 16.94 2.34 -1.09
CA ASN A 146 16.57 2.71 -2.46
C ASN A 146 16.24 4.20 -2.62
N GLY A 147 16.89 5.03 -1.79
CA GLY A 147 16.64 6.47 -1.75
C GLY A 147 15.27 6.81 -1.19
N GLU A 148 14.75 6.00 -0.28
CA GLU A 148 13.49 6.32 0.40
C GLU A 148 13.66 7.52 1.33
N ALA A 149 14.88 7.84 1.79
CA ALA A 149 15.23 9.01 2.60
C ALA A 149 14.27 9.32 3.77
N ALA A 150 13.96 8.30 4.57
CA ALA A 150 13.63 8.46 5.98
C ALA A 150 14.57 7.57 6.77
N GLU A 151 15.62 8.16 7.30
CA GLU A 151 16.47 7.49 8.26
C GLU A 151 15.99 7.94 9.64
N LEU A 152 15.45 7.01 10.44
CA LEU A 152 15.30 7.27 11.87
C LEU A 152 16.71 7.17 12.49
N PRO A 153 17.18 8.20 13.22
CA PRO A 153 18.43 8.10 13.94
C PRO A 153 18.39 6.95 14.96
N ARG A 154 19.51 6.23 15.07
CA ARG A 154 19.68 5.11 16.02
C ARG A 154 19.58 5.53 17.47
#